data_AF-A0A5P2DXE6-F1
#
_entry.id   AF-A0A5P2DXE6-F1
#
_cell.length_a   1.000
_cell.length_b   1.000
_cell.length_c   1.000
_cell.angle_alpha   90.00
_cell.angle_beta   90.00
_cell.angle_gamma   90.00
#
_symmetry.space_group_name_H-M   'P 1'
#
loop_
_entity.id
_entity.type
_entity.pdbx_description
1 polymer ?
#
loop_
_entity_poly.entity_id
_entity_poly.type
_entity_poly.pdbx_seq_one_letter_code
_entity_poly.pdbx_strand_id
1 'polypeptide(L)'
;MPPPELTEAECRRCGTYIAGLDGRYACGVCGWVNDHSEGHRRLPRADEDPDRPARARRRPKQPPGRGPEPGPQPGPEPGPGH
;
A
#
# COMPACT_ATOMS: atom_id res chain seq x y z
N MET A 1 -22.55 10.71 14.47
CA MET A 1 -21.24 10.14 14.88
C MET A 1 -20.83 10.83 16.17
N PRO A 2 -20.37 10.10 17.22
CA PRO A 2 -19.92 10.73 18.44
C PRO A 2 -18.67 11.62 18.17
N PRO A 3 -18.51 12.73 18.91
CA PRO A 3 -17.32 13.57 18.81
C PRO A 3 -16.06 12.75 19.16
N PRO A 4 -14.89 13.10 18.59
CA PRO A 4 -13.64 12.45 18.94
C PRO A 4 -13.23 12.79 20.38
N GLU A 5 -12.61 11.83 21.07
CA GLU A 5 -12.13 12.00 22.44
C GLU A 5 -10.69 12.54 22.46
N LEU A 6 -10.41 13.47 23.37
CA LEU A 6 -9.05 13.94 23.60
C LEU A 6 -8.32 12.93 24.49
N THR A 7 -7.18 12.44 24.02
CA THR A 7 -6.33 11.46 24.69
C THR A 7 -4.91 12.01 24.83
N GLU A 8 -4.17 11.57 25.83
CA GLU A 8 -2.82 12.07 26.11
C GLU A 8 -1.85 10.91 26.31
N ALA A 9 -0.61 11.05 25.80
CA ALA A 9 0.44 10.03 25.91
C ALA A 9 1.84 10.63 25.73
N GLU A 10 2.89 9.88 26.06
CA GLU A 10 4.27 10.24 25.74
C GLU A 10 4.65 9.81 24.32
N CYS A 11 5.39 10.66 23.62
CA CYS A 11 5.95 10.33 22.32
C CYS A 11 6.96 9.19 22.44
N ARG A 12 6.72 8.07 21.74
CA ARG A 12 7.60 6.90 21.78
C ARG A 12 8.99 7.13 21.18
N ARG A 13 9.22 8.27 20.51
CA ARG A 13 10.50 8.62 19.89
C ARG A 13 11.32 9.58 20.75
N CYS A 14 10.73 10.65 21.27
CA CYS A 14 11.46 11.70 21.99
C CYS A 14 10.97 11.96 23.43
N GLY A 15 9.99 11.20 23.91
CA GLY A 15 9.46 11.30 25.29
C GLY A 15 8.58 12.53 25.55
N THR A 16 8.35 13.40 24.56
CA THR A 16 7.49 14.58 24.77
C THR A 16 6.04 14.17 25.04
N TYR A 17 5.41 14.78 26.03
CA TYR A 17 3.98 14.63 26.28
C TYR A 17 3.15 15.26 25.17
N ILE A 18 2.25 14.49 24.57
CA ILE A 18 1.46 14.88 23.40
C ILE A 18 -0.02 14.53 23.60
N ALA A 19 -0.87 15.45 23.16
CA ALA A 19 -2.30 15.19 23.03
C ALA A 19 -2.61 14.61 21.63
N GLY A 20 -3.60 13.73 21.56
CA GLY A 20 -4.08 13.07 20.35
C GLY A 20 -5.60 12.89 20.39
N LEU A 21 -6.18 12.49 19.27
CA LEU A 21 -7.63 12.24 19.15
C LEU A 21 -7.89 10.75 18.99
N ASP A 22 -8.79 10.19 19.80
CA ASP A 22 -9.16 8.78 19.78
C ASP A 22 -7.91 7.84 19.81
N GLY A 23 -6.88 8.17 20.60
CA GLY A 23 -5.63 7.40 20.67
C GLY A 23 -4.70 7.54 19.45
N ARG A 24 -4.97 8.50 18.56
CA ARG A 24 -4.09 8.82 17.41
C ARG A 24 -3.17 9.97 17.77
N TYR A 25 -1.87 9.68 17.76
CA TYR A 25 -0.84 10.60 18.22
C TYR A 25 0.07 11.03 17.08
N ALA A 26 0.33 12.33 17.01
CA ALA A 26 1.32 12.94 16.14
C ALA A 26 2.17 13.93 16.94
N CYS A 27 3.48 13.72 16.98
CA CYS A 27 4.39 14.57 17.71
C CYS A 27 4.83 15.76 16.85
N GLY A 28 4.39 16.96 17.24
CA GLY A 28 4.82 18.20 16.58
C GLY A 28 6.31 18.54 16.77
N VAL A 29 7.01 17.87 17.68
CA VAL A 29 8.44 18.13 17.98
C VAL A 29 9.35 17.31 17.07
N CYS A 30 9.16 15.99 17.01
CA CYS A 30 10.06 15.07 16.28
C CYS A 30 9.43 14.43 15.04
N GLY A 31 8.18 14.78 14.72
CA GLY A 31 7.44 14.27 13.56
C GLY A 31 7.00 12.80 13.65
N TRP A 32 7.17 12.16 14.81
CA TRP A 32 6.69 10.78 15.01
C TRP A 32 5.16 10.72 14.96
N VAL A 33 4.62 9.71 14.28
CA VAL A 33 3.19 9.42 14.23
C VAL A 33 2.99 7.94 14.58
N ASN A 34 1.96 7.67 15.37
CA ASN A 34 1.48 6.34 15.70
C ASN A 34 0.97 5.59 14.44
N ASP A 35 1.06 4.25 14.40
CA ASP A 35 0.36 3.48 13.37
C ASP A 35 -1.16 3.73 13.43
N HIS A 36 -1.80 3.73 12.26
CA HIS A 36 -3.21 4.10 12.17
C HIS A 36 -4.15 3.06 12.80
N SER A 37 -3.72 1.81 12.95
CA SER A 37 -4.51 0.76 13.56
C SER A 37 -4.54 0.83 15.10
N GLU A 38 -3.60 1.54 15.71
CA GLU A 38 -3.49 1.66 17.17
C GLU A 38 -4.48 2.68 17.77
N GLY A 39 -5.18 3.47 16.94
CA GLY A 39 -6.24 4.37 17.42
C GLY A 39 -7.44 3.60 17.99
N HIS A 40 -8.05 4.14 19.05
CA HIS A 40 -9.20 3.55 19.74
C HIS A 40 -10.45 3.52 18.85
N ARG A 41 -10.59 4.49 17.94
CA ARG A 41 -11.68 4.50 16.99
C ARG A 41 -11.38 3.59 15.81
N ARG A 42 -12.28 2.62 15.62
CA ARG A 42 -12.25 1.71 14.48
C ARG A 42 -12.21 2.48 13.17
N LEU A 43 -11.28 2.11 12.32
CA LEU A 43 -11.18 2.63 10.95
C LEU A 43 -12.42 2.23 10.13
N PRO A 44 -12.85 3.09 9.17
CA PRO A 44 -13.86 2.71 8.18
C PRO A 44 -13.43 1.44 7.43
N ARG A 45 -14.37 0.53 7.15
CA ARG A 45 -14.09 -0.56 6.21
C ARG A 45 -14.07 -0.02 4.80
N ALA A 46 -13.44 -0.78 3.90
CA ALA A 46 -13.50 -0.51 2.48
C ALA A 46 -14.95 -0.37 1.95
N ASP A 47 -15.92 -1.15 2.46
CA ASP A 47 -17.32 -1.01 2.01
C ASP A 47 -17.99 0.30 2.41
N GLU A 48 -17.43 1.00 3.39
CA GLU A 48 -17.89 2.30 3.88
C GLU A 48 -17.17 3.47 3.18
N ASP A 49 -16.19 3.18 2.32
CA ASP A 49 -15.39 4.18 1.61
C ASP A 49 -16.14 4.69 0.35
N PRO A 50 -16.42 6.00 0.24
CA PRO A 50 -17.19 6.57 -0.86
C PRO A 50 -16.44 6.56 -2.20
N ASP A 51 -15.11 6.55 -2.17
CA ASP A 51 -14.23 6.51 -3.33
C ASP A 51 -13.88 5.07 -3.73
N ARG A 52 -14.39 4.06 -3.00
CA ARG A 52 -14.11 2.66 -3.30
C ARG A 52 -14.56 2.35 -4.72
N PRO A 53 -13.66 1.85 -5.59
CA PRO A 53 -14.04 1.44 -6.92
C PRO A 53 -15.10 0.34 -6.81
N ALA A 54 -16.24 0.54 -7.49
CA ALA A 54 -17.28 -0.45 -7.59
C ALA A 54 -16.66 -1.75 -8.11
N ARG A 55 -16.54 -2.73 -7.21
CA ARG A 55 -15.99 -4.09 -7.39
C ARG A 55 -15.86 -4.40 -8.88
N ALA A 56 -14.69 -4.09 -9.44
CA ALA A 56 -14.39 -4.42 -10.82
C ALA A 56 -14.62 -5.92 -10.92
N ARG A 57 -15.63 -6.32 -11.70
CA ARG A 57 -15.87 -7.71 -12.06
C ARG A 57 -14.50 -8.29 -12.34
N ARG A 58 -14.07 -9.31 -11.56
CA ARG A 58 -12.73 -9.91 -11.65
C ARG A 58 -12.35 -9.94 -13.13
N ARG A 59 -11.39 -9.10 -13.54
CA ARG A 59 -10.87 -9.19 -14.90
C ARG A 59 -10.39 -10.63 -15.02
N PRO A 60 -10.97 -11.44 -15.92
CA PRO A 60 -10.50 -12.81 -16.09
C PRO A 60 -8.99 -12.72 -16.27
N LYS A 61 -8.22 -13.53 -15.53
CA LYS A 61 -6.79 -13.65 -15.81
C LYS A 61 -6.69 -13.98 -17.30
N GLN A 62 -6.10 -13.10 -18.11
CA GLN A 62 -5.78 -13.48 -19.47
C GLN A 62 -4.94 -14.76 -19.35
N PRO A 63 -5.27 -15.83 -20.08
CA PRO A 63 -4.37 -16.97 -20.16
C PRO A 63 -3.00 -16.44 -20.63
N PRO A 64 -1.88 -17.01 -20.17
CA PRO A 64 -0.57 -16.61 -20.67
C PRO A 64 -0.61 -16.75 -22.19
N GLY A 65 -0.42 -15.62 -22.88
CA GLY A 65 -0.29 -15.60 -24.33
C GLY A 65 0.74 -16.63 -24.75
N ARG A 66 0.42 -17.37 -25.81
CA ARG A 66 1.32 -18.29 -26.51
C ARG A 66 2.69 -17.61 -26.62
N GLY A 67 3.71 -18.23 -26.02
CA GLY A 67 5.06 -17.67 -25.95
C GLY A 67 5.59 -17.28 -27.33
N PRO A 68 6.60 -16.40 -27.40
CA PRO A 68 7.16 -15.97 -28.68
C PRO A 68 7.59 -17.19 -29.49
N GLU A 69 7.08 -17.27 -30.72
CA GLU A 69 7.49 -18.30 -31.67
C GLU A 69 9.00 -18.23 -31.87
N PRO A 70 9.75 -19.35 -31.87
CA PRO A 70 11.16 -19.31 -32.17
C PRO A 70 11.33 -18.80 -33.59
N GLY A 71 12.01 -17.66 -33.74
CA GLY A 71 12.36 -17.09 -35.04
C GLY A 71 13.19 -18.07 -35.89
N PRO A 72 13.21 -17.89 -37.21
CA PRO A 72 13.91 -18.80 -38.11
C PRO A 72 15.42 -18.80 -37.80
N GLN A 73 15.97 -19.99 -37.63
CA GLN A 73 17.39 -20.22 -37.33
C GLN A 73 18.25 -19.76 -38.52
N PRO A 74 19.30 -18.95 -38.32
CA PRO A 74 20.24 -18.65 -39.40
C PRO A 74 21.01 -19.93 -39.79
N GLY A 75 21.05 -20.23 -41.08
CA GLY A 75 21.78 -21.38 -41.63
C GLY A 75 23.30 -21.25 -41.46
N PRO A 76 24.06 -22.34 -41.64
CA PRO A 76 25.50 -22.35 -41.40
C PRO A 76 26.25 -21.44 -42.38
N GLU A 77 27.13 -20.60 -41.84
CA GLU A 77 28.04 -19.73 -42.59
C GLU A 77 29.05 -20.57 -43.41
N PRO A 78 29.40 -20.15 -44.65
CA PRO A 78 30.48 -20.79 -45.39
C PRO A 78 31.83 -20.36 -44.81
N GLY A 79 32.65 -21.33 -44.39
CA GLY A 79 34.00 -21.10 -43.87
C GLY A 79 34.95 -20.50 -44.93
N PRO A 80 36.01 -19.79 -44.52
CA PRO A 80 36.93 -19.14 -45.45
C PRO A 80 37.85 -20.18 -46.08
N GLY A 81 37.98 -20.10 -47.41
CA GLY A 81 38.84 -20.97 -48.20
C GLY A 81 40.34 -20.73 -47.98
N HIS A 82 41.10 -21.77 -48.26
CA HIS A 82 42.53 -21.76 -48.57
C HIS A 82 42.76 -22.63 -49.80
#